data_AF-A0A1G3C135-F1
#
_entry.id   AF-A0A1G3C135-F1
#
_cell.length_a   1.000
_cell.length_b   1.000
_cell.length_c   1.000
_cell.angle_alpha   90.00
_cell.angle_beta   90.00
_cell.angle_gamma   90.00
#
_symmetry.space_group_name_H-M   'P 1'
#
loop_
_entity.id
_entity.type
_entity.pdbx_description
1 polymer ?
#
loop_
_entity_poly.entity_id
_entity_poly.type
_entity_poly.pdbx_seq_one_letter_code
_entity_poly.pdbx_strand_id
1 'polypeptide(L)'
;MGKVRFQMFLDENQKEALEKLHNETKIPVAEMIREAIGKSLLEMKQKKKKTNGDEIIEKLLSVVGICKGGPKDLSDEHDKYLYRTNKK
;
A
#
# COMPACT_ATOMS: atom_id res chain seq x y z
N MET A 1 5.73 23.12 15.74
CA MET A 1 5.92 23.46 14.31
C MET A 1 5.12 24.71 14.00
N GLY A 2 5.65 25.62 13.18
CA GLY A 2 4.98 26.88 12.83
C GLY A 2 3.88 26.70 11.78
N LYS A 3 2.93 27.65 11.73
CA LYS A 3 1.92 27.73 10.66
C LYS A 3 2.50 28.53 9.48
N VAL A 4 2.33 28.03 8.26
CA VAL A 4 2.78 28.68 7.02
C VAL A 4 1.57 29.20 6.25
N ARG A 5 1.64 30.42 5.71
CA ARG A 5 0.60 30.96 4.82
C ARG A 5 0.71 30.29 3.45
N PHE A 6 -0.38 29.68 3.01
CA PHE A 6 -0.49 29.04 1.71
C PHE A 6 -1.74 29.58 1.00
N GLN A 7 -1.64 29.81 -0.30
CA GLN A 7 -2.77 30.22 -1.13
C GLN A 7 -3.03 29.12 -2.15
N MET A 8 -4.30 28.75 -2.31
CA MET A 8 -4.74 27.76 -3.28
C MET A 8 -6.05 28.22 -3.93
N PHE A 9 -6.30 27.72 -5.12
CA PHE A 9 -7.59 27.86 -5.79
C PHE A 9 -8.50 26.70 -5.38
N LEU A 10 -9.77 27.00 -5.21
CA LEU A 10 -10.85 26.06 -4.94
C LEU A 10 -11.97 26.33 -5.93
N ASP A 11 -12.70 25.28 -6.29
CA ASP A 11 -13.90 25.45 -7.10
C ASP A 11 -14.97 26.21 -6.31
N GLU A 12 -15.82 26.95 -7.00
CA GLU A 12 -16.85 27.77 -6.37
C GLU A 12 -17.81 26.93 -5.51
N ASN A 13 -18.19 25.75 -6.01
CA ASN A 13 -19.01 24.78 -5.28
C ASN A 13 -18.35 24.31 -3.97
N GLN A 14 -17.02 24.16 -3.96
CA GLN A 14 -16.28 23.74 -2.76
C GLN A 14 -16.25 24.86 -1.73
N LYS A 15 -16.09 26.11 -2.17
CA LYS A 15 -16.16 27.28 -1.31
C LYS A 15 -17.55 27.39 -0.67
N GLU A 16 -18.61 27.28 -1.45
CA GLU A 16 -19.99 27.36 -0.94
C GLU A 16 -20.29 26.27 0.08
N ALA A 17 -19.83 25.03 -0.17
CA ALA A 17 -19.97 23.93 0.77
C ALA A 17 -19.22 24.19 2.09
N LEU A 18 -18.01 24.74 2.02
CA LEU A 18 -17.21 25.07 3.21
C LEU A 18 -17.85 26.20 4.04
N GLU A 19 -18.44 27.20 3.39
CA GLU A 19 -19.15 28.29 4.06
C GLU A 19 -20.44 27.79 4.75
N LYS A 20 -21.19 26.90 4.10
CA LYS A 20 -22.34 26.22 4.72
C LYS A 20 -21.92 25.42 5.95
N LEU A 21 -20.87 24.61 5.83
CA LEU A 21 -20.34 23.84 6.95
C LEU A 21 -19.88 24.73 8.10
N HIS A 22 -19.24 25.86 7.78
CA HIS A 22 -18.82 26.84 8.78
C HIS A 22 -20.02 27.39 9.55
N ASN A 23 -21.09 27.77 8.84
CA ASN A 23 -22.31 28.31 9.46
C ASN A 23 -22.99 27.29 10.38
N GLU A 24 -22.99 26.00 10.00
CA GLU A 24 -23.60 24.93 10.79
C GLU A 24 -22.76 24.55 12.02
N THR A 25 -21.45 24.40 11.85
CA THR A 25 -20.56 23.85 12.88
C THR A 25 -19.87 24.91 13.73
N LYS A 26 -19.84 26.18 13.27
CA LYS A 26 -19.06 27.29 13.82
C LYS A 26 -17.55 27.04 13.89
N ILE A 27 -17.06 26.04 13.16
CA ILE A 27 -15.62 25.73 13.08
C ILE A 27 -14.99 26.59 11.97
N PRO A 28 -13.83 27.24 12.20
CA PRO A 28 -13.17 28.01 11.16
C PRO A 28 -12.82 27.14 9.94
N VAL A 29 -13.10 27.65 8.73
CA VAL A 29 -12.81 26.97 7.45
C VAL A 29 -11.36 26.48 7.37
N ALA A 30 -10.42 27.28 7.89
CA ALA A 30 -9.01 26.92 7.89
C ALA A 30 -8.70 25.69 8.76
N GLU A 31 -9.40 25.48 9.87
CA GLU A 31 -9.25 24.25 10.68
C GLU A 31 -9.83 23.04 9.95
N MET A 32 -11.00 23.18 9.33
CA MET A 32 -11.61 22.09 8.55
C MET A 32 -10.69 21.62 7.42
N ILE A 33 -10.09 22.56 6.67
CA ILE A 33 -9.12 22.25 5.62
C ILE A 33 -7.88 21.56 6.21
N ARG A 34 -7.36 22.01 7.36
CA ARG A 34 -6.21 21.37 8.01
C ARG A 34 -6.49 19.93 8.40
N GLU A 35 -7.64 19.67 9.02
CA GLU A 35 -8.03 18.32 9.43
C GLU A 35 -8.24 17.41 8.22
N ALA A 36 -8.90 17.90 7.18
CA ALA A 36 -9.12 17.15 5.95
C ALA A 36 -7.80 16.78 5.27
N ILE A 37 -6.87 17.73 5.14
CA ILE A 37 -5.52 17.48 4.59
C ILE A 37 -4.78 16.47 5.47
N GLY A 38 -4.82 16.62 6.79
CA GLY A 38 -4.16 15.71 7.73
C GLY A 38 -4.66 14.26 7.60
N LYS A 39 -5.98 14.06 7.57
CA LYS A 39 -6.61 12.75 7.37
C LYS A 39 -6.25 12.16 6.01
N SER A 40 -6.38 12.94 4.94
CA SER A 40 -6.07 12.49 3.58
C SER A 40 -4.61 12.05 3.45
N LEU A 41 -3.65 12.83 3.97
CA LEU A 41 -2.23 12.46 3.95
C LEU A 41 -1.94 11.18 4.75
N LEU A 42 -2.61 10.99 5.88
CA LEU A 42 -2.48 9.79 6.69
C LEU A 42 -3.00 8.55 5.94
N GLU A 43 -4.17 8.64 5.33
CA GLU A 43 -4.76 7.58 4.52
C GLU A 43 -3.88 7.23 3.31
N MET A 44 -3.32 8.22 2.62
CA MET A 44 -2.40 7.99 1.50
C MET A 44 -1.12 7.26 1.94
N LYS A 45 -0.57 7.61 3.12
CA LYS A 45 0.59 6.90 3.70
C LYS A 45 0.24 5.47 4.07
N GLN A 46 -0.93 5.22 4.64
CA GLN A 46 -1.37 3.87 5.00
C GLN A 46 -1.60 3.00 3.76
N LYS A 47 -2.23 3.55 2.71
CA LYS A 47 -2.42 2.85 1.43
C LYS A 47 -1.07 2.46 0.83
N LYS A 48 -0.12 3.40 0.72
CA LYS A 48 1.24 3.10 0.23
C LYS A 48 1.98 2.04 1.05
N LYS A 49 1.77 1.98 2.37
CA LYS A 49 2.35 0.93 3.21
C LYS A 49 1.76 -0.46 2.92
N LYS A 50 0.45 -0.56 2.67
CA LYS A 50 -0.21 -1.83 2.36
C LYS A 50 0.14 -2.40 0.98
N THR A 51 0.40 -1.54 -0.02
CA THR A 51 0.59 -2.00 -1.41
C THR A 51 1.98 -2.59 -1.69
N ASN A 52 2.99 -2.34 -0.85
CA ASN A 52 4.39 -2.58 -1.23
C ASN A 52 5.00 -3.93 -0.80
N GLY A 53 4.34 -4.74 0.02
CA GLY A 53 4.94 -5.98 0.55
C GLY A 53 4.03 -7.20 0.43
N ASP A 54 2.80 -7.07 0.89
CA ASP A 54 2.05 -8.25 1.30
C ASP A 54 1.51 -9.08 0.11
N GLU A 55 1.02 -8.45 -0.97
CA GLU A 55 0.47 -9.20 -2.11
C GLU A 55 1.53 -9.98 -2.92
N ILE A 56 2.74 -9.43 -3.05
CA ILE A 56 3.83 -10.09 -3.77
C ILE A 56 4.42 -11.20 -2.90
N ILE A 57 4.56 -10.96 -1.59
CA ILE A 57 5.05 -11.96 -0.63
C ILE A 57 4.05 -13.10 -0.47
N GLU A 58 2.73 -12.83 -0.42
CA GLU A 58 1.70 -13.88 -0.38
C GLU A 58 1.65 -14.70 -1.68
N LYS A 59 1.83 -14.07 -2.85
CA LYS A 59 1.97 -14.79 -4.13
C LYS A 59 3.24 -15.64 -4.17
N LEU A 60 4.37 -15.13 -3.68
CA LEU A 60 5.61 -15.91 -3.60
C LEU A 60 5.49 -17.08 -2.61
N LEU A 61 4.89 -16.85 -1.44
CA LEU A 61 4.67 -17.89 -0.43
C LEU A 61 3.71 -18.99 -0.93
N SER A 62 2.67 -18.63 -1.69
CA SER A 62 1.77 -19.62 -2.30
C SER A 62 2.45 -20.46 -3.38
N VAL A 63 3.39 -19.88 -4.14
CA VAL A 63 4.21 -20.62 -5.11
C VAL A 63 5.25 -21.51 -4.40
N VAL A 64 5.92 -21.02 -3.37
CA VAL A 64 6.92 -21.78 -2.59
C VAL A 64 6.29 -22.93 -1.80
N GLY A 65 5.03 -22.77 -1.36
CA GLY A 65 4.27 -23.82 -0.65
C GLY A 65 3.94 -25.05 -1.51
N ILE A 66 3.90 -24.92 -2.84
CA ILE A 66 3.63 -26.02 -3.78
C ILE A 66 4.87 -26.92 -3.95
N CYS A 67 6.07 -26.42 -3.69
CA CYS A 67 7.34 -27.14 -3.89
C CYS A 67 7.88 -27.84 -2.63
N LYS A 68 7.01 -28.37 -1.76
CA LYS A 68 7.41 -29.13 -0.55
C LYS A 68 7.79 -30.61 -0.81
N GLY A 69 8.52 -30.92 -1.87
CA GLY A 69 8.76 -32.34 -2.17
C GLY A 69 9.80 -32.64 -3.24
N GLY A 70 11.02 -32.16 -3.07
CA GLY A 70 12.18 -32.76 -3.73
C GLY A 70 12.81 -33.84 -2.82
N PRO A 71 13.40 -34.92 -3.38
CA PRO A 71 14.33 -35.77 -2.65
C PRO A 71 15.36 -34.91 -1.88
N LYS A 72 15.62 -35.23 -0.60
CA LYS A 72 16.53 -34.44 0.25
C LYS A 72 17.96 -34.36 -0.31
N ASP A 73 18.31 -35.36 -1.09
CA ASP A 73 19.58 -35.63 -1.75
C ASP A 73 19.66 -35.03 -3.17
N LEU A 74 18.67 -34.24 -3.61
CA LEU A 74 18.68 -33.68 -4.97
C LEU A 74 19.88 -32.77 -5.24
N SER A 75 20.38 -32.06 -4.22
CA SER A 75 21.58 -31.23 -4.35
C SER A 75 22.86 -32.08 -4.43
N ASP A 76 22.91 -33.19 -3.70
CA ASP A 76 24.12 -34.03 -3.57
C ASP A 76 24.24 -35.05 -4.71
N GLU A 77 23.11 -35.64 -5.13
CA GLU A 77 23.04 -36.67 -6.16
C GLU A 77 22.43 -36.15 -7.48
N HIS A 78 22.56 -34.85 -7.78
CA HIS A 78 21.99 -34.23 -8.98
C HIS A 78 22.35 -34.98 -10.28
N ASP A 79 23.58 -35.45 -10.40
CA ASP A 79 24.07 -36.23 -11.56
C ASP A 79 23.31 -37.55 -11.74
N LYS A 80 22.97 -38.23 -10.64
CA LYS A 80 22.19 -39.47 -10.68
C LYS A 80 20.77 -39.22 -11.19
N TYR A 81 20.19 -38.07 -10.89
CA TYR A 81 18.85 -37.72 -11.38
C TYR A 81 18.85 -37.18 -12.81
N LEU A 82 19.90 -36.45 -13.21
CA LEU A 82 20.04 -35.87 -14.54
C LEU A 82 20.46 -36.88 -15.60
N TYR A 83 21.33 -37.83 -15.27
CA TYR A 83 21.93 -38.74 -16.25
C TYR A 83 21.35 -40.17 -16.21
N ARG A 84 20.39 -40.45 -15.32
CA ARG A 84 19.67 -41.74 -15.30
C ARG A 84 18.52 -41.75 -16.31
N THR A 85 18.84 -41.48 -17.56
CA THR A 85 18.03 -41.92 -18.70
C THR A 85 18.78 -43.03 -19.43
N ASN A 86 18.23 -44.23 -19.27
CA ASN A 86 18.40 -45.40 -20.12
C ASN A 86 19.77 -46.07 -20.19
N LYS A 87 19.89 -47.22 -19.52
CA LYS A 87 20.44 -48.44 -20.13
C LYS A 87 19.89 -49.69 -19.43
N LYS A 88 19.00 -50.37 -20.17
CA LYS A 88 18.57 -51.78 -20.11
C LYS A 88 18.15 -52.38 -18.77
#